data_AF-A0AA41ZBM4-F1
#
_entry.id   AF-A0AA41ZBM4-F1
#
_cell.length_a   1.000
_cell.length_b   1.000
_cell.length_c   1.000
_cell.angle_alpha   90.00
_cell.angle_beta   90.00
_cell.angle_gamma   90.00
#
_symmetry.space_group_name_H-M   'P 1'
#
loop_
_entity.id
_entity.type
_entity.pdbx_description
1 polymer ?
#
loop_
_entity_poly.entity_id
_entity_poly.type
_entity_poly.pdbx_seq_one_letter_code
_entity_poly.pdbx_strand_id
1 'polypeptide(L)'
;MILLAALLLQLQAPPAPAPAPVIAPPPADWTQLPDLPLARHWPSGASLSPFVQAEVAAGRCAAAQRGSDGYVLRVDLAVLIDNAGTVRRIVPRAIGCPTVEQYSAGIVSRVTRDNVPTPQSDTWYRTALTFSWKD
;
A
#
# COMPACT_ATOMS: atom_id res chain seq x y z
N MET A 1 -15.08 -39.56 48.54
CA MET A 1 -13.89 -39.52 47.67
C MET A 1 -14.21 -38.99 46.27
N ILE A 2 -14.96 -37.89 46.09
CA ILE A 2 -15.25 -37.33 44.74
C ILE A 2 -15.40 -35.80 44.77
N LEU A 3 -14.52 -35.07 45.47
CA LEU A 3 -14.64 -33.60 45.56
C LEU A 3 -13.34 -32.81 45.36
N LEU A 4 -12.23 -33.45 44.98
CA LEU A 4 -10.95 -32.75 44.76
C LEU A 4 -10.50 -32.61 43.29
N ALA A 5 -11.23 -33.15 42.31
CA ALA A 5 -10.71 -33.22 40.93
C ALA A 5 -11.03 -31.99 40.04
N ALA A 6 -11.90 -31.06 40.46
CA ALA A 6 -12.46 -30.06 39.56
C ALA A 6 -11.74 -28.70 39.50
N LEU A 7 -10.74 -28.43 40.36
CA LEU A 7 -10.21 -27.06 40.52
C LEU A 7 -8.88 -26.76 39.83
N LEU A 8 -8.28 -27.70 39.08
CA LEU A 8 -6.95 -27.53 38.48
C LEU A 8 -6.94 -27.19 36.98
N LEU A 9 -8.09 -26.98 36.33
CA LEU A 9 -8.15 -26.83 34.86
C LEU A 9 -8.12 -25.38 34.31
N GLN A 10 -7.94 -24.33 35.11
CA GLN A 10 -8.31 -22.96 34.69
C GLN A 10 -7.17 -21.91 34.58
N LEU A 11 -5.88 -22.26 34.59
CA LEU A 11 -4.79 -21.24 34.47
C LEU A 11 -3.72 -21.52 33.41
N GLN A 12 -4.10 -22.06 32.25
CA GLN A 12 -3.20 -21.99 31.08
C GLN A 12 -3.42 -20.65 30.36
N ALA A 13 -2.61 -19.64 30.71
CA ALA A 13 -2.55 -18.41 29.93
C ALA A 13 -2.02 -18.73 28.51
N PRO A 14 -2.66 -18.23 27.44
CA PRO A 14 -2.14 -18.44 26.10
C PRO A 14 -0.72 -17.86 26.01
N PRO A 15 0.21 -18.53 25.30
CA PRO A 15 1.56 -18.01 25.11
C PRO A 15 1.48 -16.61 24.48
N ALA A 16 2.24 -15.66 25.03
CA ALA A 16 2.30 -14.31 24.50
C ALA A 16 2.71 -14.36 23.02
N PRO A 17 2.03 -13.60 22.13
CA PRO A 17 2.39 -13.58 20.72
C PRO A 17 3.84 -13.10 20.58
N ALA A 18 4.63 -13.86 19.82
CA ALA A 18 6.00 -13.46 19.49
C ALA A 18 5.99 -12.07 18.80
N PRO A 19 6.97 -11.19 19.09
CA PRO A 19 7.06 -9.89 18.44
C PRO A 19 7.14 -10.08 16.92
N ALA A 20 6.25 -9.39 16.19
CA ALA A 20 6.24 -9.45 14.74
C ALA A 20 7.59 -8.93 14.18
N PRO A 21 8.12 -9.54 13.11
CA PRO A 21 9.34 -9.05 12.48
C PRO A 21 9.16 -7.59 12.04
N VAL A 22 10.10 -6.74 12.46
CA VAL A 22 10.10 -5.31 12.12
C VAL A 22 10.58 -5.14 10.68
N ILE A 23 9.67 -4.73 9.80
CA ILE A 23 10.01 -4.38 8.41
C ILE A 23 10.59 -2.96 8.40
N ALA A 24 11.85 -2.81 7.98
CA ALA A 24 12.49 -1.51 7.83
C ALA A 24 11.66 -0.59 6.89
N PRO A 25 11.61 0.73 7.13
CA PRO A 25 10.99 1.67 6.19
C PRO A 25 11.76 1.68 4.85
N PRO A 26 11.12 2.14 3.75
CA PRO A 26 11.86 2.41 2.53
C PRO A 26 12.94 3.48 2.77
N PRO A 27 13.99 3.54 1.92
CA PRO A 27 14.93 4.66 1.90
C PRO A 27 14.20 6.01 1.82
N ALA A 28 14.80 7.08 2.34
CA ALA A 28 14.19 8.42 2.28
C ALA A 28 14.14 8.97 0.84
N ASP A 29 15.21 8.71 0.07
CA ASP A 29 15.29 9.05 -1.34
C ASP A 29 14.81 7.87 -2.20
N TRP A 30 13.74 8.09 -2.96
CA TRP A 30 13.15 7.07 -3.82
C TRP A 30 13.64 7.14 -5.26
N THR A 31 14.44 8.15 -5.62
CA THR A 31 14.96 8.28 -6.99
C THR A 31 15.87 7.14 -7.39
N GLN A 32 16.52 6.51 -6.40
CA GLN A 32 17.43 5.37 -6.58
C GLN A 32 16.73 4.00 -6.51
N LEU A 33 15.43 3.96 -6.21
CA LEU A 33 14.69 2.70 -6.20
C LEU A 33 14.42 2.25 -7.64
N PRO A 34 14.55 0.93 -7.94
CA PRO A 34 14.14 0.39 -9.22
C PRO A 34 12.63 0.58 -9.43
N ASP A 35 12.21 0.79 -10.67
CA ASP A 35 10.78 0.82 -11.00
C ASP A 35 10.14 -0.55 -10.77
N LEU A 36 8.89 -0.54 -10.30
CA LEU A 36 8.11 -1.76 -10.04
C LEU A 36 7.90 -2.56 -11.34
N PRO A 37 8.46 -3.78 -11.45
CA PRO A 37 8.41 -4.55 -12.69
C PRO A 37 7.08 -5.28 -12.83
N LEU A 38 6.05 -4.61 -13.33
CA LEU A 38 4.76 -5.23 -13.61
C LEU A 38 4.78 -6.00 -14.94
N ALA A 39 4.30 -7.25 -14.93
CA ALA A 39 4.14 -8.03 -16.15
C ALA A 39 2.96 -7.55 -17.01
N ARG A 40 1.87 -7.11 -16.38
CA ARG A 40 0.68 -6.51 -17.00
C ARG A 40 0.60 -5.02 -16.66
N HIS A 41 0.19 -4.22 -17.65
CA HIS A 41 0.06 -2.77 -17.54
C HIS A 41 -0.93 -2.33 -16.46
N TRP A 42 -0.73 -1.10 -15.95
CA TRP A 42 -1.65 -0.44 -15.04
C TRP A 42 -3.06 -0.29 -15.65
N PRO A 43 -4.12 -0.38 -14.83
CA PRO A 43 -5.44 0.10 -15.24
C PRO A 43 -5.35 1.58 -15.64
N SER A 44 -6.19 2.02 -16.58
CA SER A 44 -6.20 3.42 -16.98
C SER A 44 -6.57 4.33 -15.80
N GLY A 45 -5.79 5.39 -15.58
CA GLY A 45 -6.00 6.35 -14.49
C GLY A 45 -7.41 6.94 -14.47
N ALA A 46 -8.00 7.19 -15.65
CA ALA A 46 -9.36 7.72 -15.79
C ALA A 46 -10.44 6.83 -15.13
N SER A 47 -10.29 5.51 -15.15
CA SER A 47 -11.25 4.59 -14.50
C SER A 47 -11.17 4.60 -12.97
N LEU A 48 -10.05 5.08 -12.42
CA LEU A 48 -9.74 5.09 -10.99
C LEU A 48 -9.93 6.48 -10.36
N SER A 49 -10.15 7.52 -11.19
CA SER A 49 -10.31 8.91 -10.77
C SER A 49 -11.59 9.25 -9.98
N PRO A 50 -12.76 8.57 -10.11
CA PRO A 50 -14.00 9.07 -9.47
C PRO A 50 -13.93 9.23 -7.94
N PHE A 51 -13.28 8.28 -7.25
CA PHE A 51 -13.05 8.40 -5.81
C PHE A 51 -12.16 9.60 -5.48
N VAL A 52 -11.06 9.75 -6.20
CA VAL A 52 -10.09 10.84 -5.99
C VAL A 52 -10.71 12.20 -6.29
N GLN A 53 -11.49 12.31 -7.38
CA GLN A 53 -12.25 13.50 -7.72
C GLN A 53 -13.21 13.89 -6.58
N ALA A 54 -13.91 12.92 -5.98
CA ALA A 54 -14.81 13.18 -4.86
C ALA A 54 -14.06 13.65 -3.60
N GLU A 55 -12.87 13.10 -3.31
CA GLU A 55 -12.02 13.57 -2.19
C GLU A 55 -11.54 15.02 -2.40
N VAL A 56 -11.19 15.38 -3.63
CA VAL A 56 -10.79 16.75 -4.00
C VAL A 56 -11.97 17.71 -3.92
N ALA A 57 -13.12 17.35 -4.51
CA ALA A 57 -14.33 18.17 -4.50
C ALA A 57 -14.85 18.42 -3.08
N ALA A 58 -14.66 17.46 -2.17
CA ALA A 58 -15.01 17.60 -0.76
C ALA A 58 -13.95 18.35 0.09
N GLY A 59 -12.87 18.85 -0.52
CA GLY A 59 -11.79 19.56 0.17
C GLY A 59 -10.91 18.68 1.05
N ARG A 60 -11.03 17.35 0.97
CA ARG A 60 -10.20 16.39 1.75
C ARG A 60 -8.83 16.14 1.13
N CYS A 61 -8.66 16.49 -0.14
CA CYS A 61 -7.36 16.43 -0.80
C CYS A 61 -7.10 17.70 -1.63
N ALA A 62 -6.06 18.45 -1.25
CA ALA A 62 -5.66 19.68 -1.94
C ALA A 62 -4.43 19.51 -2.85
N ALA A 63 -3.89 18.29 -2.95
CA ALA A 63 -2.69 18.01 -3.73
C ALA A 63 -2.93 17.94 -5.25
N ALA A 64 -4.20 17.98 -5.69
CA ALA A 64 -4.54 17.94 -7.11
C ALA A 64 -4.14 19.25 -7.79
N GLN A 65 -3.51 19.13 -8.95
CA GLN A 65 -3.06 20.26 -9.76
C GLN A 65 -4.02 20.48 -10.92
N ARG A 66 -4.38 21.75 -11.16
CA ARG A 66 -5.19 22.15 -12.30
C ARG A 66 -4.30 22.42 -13.51
N GLY A 67 -4.51 21.69 -14.60
CA GLY A 67 -3.85 21.88 -15.90
C GLY A 67 -4.82 22.44 -16.95
N SER A 68 -4.38 22.45 -18.20
CA SER A 68 -5.19 22.88 -19.36
C SER A 68 -6.37 21.94 -19.64
N ASP A 69 -6.21 20.65 -19.38
CA ASP A 69 -7.17 19.60 -19.75
C ASP A 69 -7.99 19.07 -18.55
N GLY A 70 -7.96 19.77 -17.42
CA GLY A 70 -8.63 19.39 -16.17
C GLY A 70 -7.65 19.23 -15.01
N TYR A 71 -7.96 18.32 -14.09
CA TYR A 71 -7.16 18.06 -12.91
C TYR A 71 -6.27 16.83 -13.07
N VAL A 72 -5.10 16.87 -12.44
CA VAL A 72 -4.18 15.76 -12.30
C VAL A 72 -3.75 15.63 -10.85
N LEU A 73 -3.72 14.40 -10.34
CA LEU A 73 -3.11 14.07 -9.06
C LEU A 73 -2.17 12.89 -9.23
N ARG A 74 -0.91 13.06 -8.79
CA ARG A 74 0.09 11.99 -8.77
C ARG A 74 0.37 11.56 -7.34
N VAL A 75 0.39 10.25 -7.11
CA VAL A 75 0.81 9.63 -5.86
C VAL A 75 1.98 8.70 -6.13
N ASP A 76 3.16 9.02 -5.59
CA ASP A 76 4.31 8.12 -5.62
C ASP A 76 4.19 7.09 -4.48
N LEU A 77 4.57 5.84 -4.73
CA LEU A 77 4.54 4.76 -3.74
C LEU A 77 5.84 3.94 -3.78
N ALA A 78 6.29 3.51 -2.61
CA ALA A 78 7.32 2.49 -2.45
C ALA A 78 6.67 1.12 -2.13
N VAL A 79 7.15 0.05 -2.76
CA VAL A 79 6.61 -1.30 -2.61
C VAL A 79 7.74 -2.26 -2.24
N LEU A 80 7.62 -2.96 -1.12
CA LEU A 80 8.54 -4.01 -0.72
C LEU A 80 8.02 -5.35 -1.21
N ILE A 81 8.83 -6.04 -2.02
CA ILE A 81 8.58 -7.40 -2.48
C ILE A 81 9.66 -8.29 -1.88
N ASP A 82 9.24 -9.39 -1.24
CA ASP A 82 10.19 -10.36 -0.71
C ASP A 82 10.74 -11.30 -1.80
N ASN A 83 11.75 -12.07 -1.46
CA ASN A 83 12.33 -13.08 -2.35
C ASN A 83 11.40 -14.26 -2.70
N ALA A 84 10.14 -14.27 -2.24
CA ALA A 84 9.10 -15.19 -2.68
C ALA A 84 8.15 -14.53 -3.70
N GLY A 85 8.36 -13.26 -4.05
CA GLY A 85 7.49 -12.49 -4.95
C GLY A 85 6.23 -11.96 -4.25
N THR A 86 6.19 -11.96 -2.92
CA THR A 86 5.05 -11.49 -2.14
C THR A 86 5.22 -10.02 -1.78
N VAL A 87 4.16 -9.23 -1.96
CA VAL A 87 4.14 -7.84 -1.47
C VAL A 87 4.04 -7.82 0.05
N ARG A 88 5.07 -7.28 0.70
CA ARG A 88 5.16 -7.20 2.17
C ARG A 88 4.73 -5.87 2.72
N ARG A 89 4.95 -4.79 1.97
CA ARG A 89 4.62 -3.44 2.40
C ARG A 89 4.42 -2.52 1.22
N ILE A 90 3.48 -1.60 1.34
CA ILE A 90 3.26 -0.49 0.41
C ILE A 90 3.26 0.79 1.24
N VAL A 91 4.07 1.76 0.84
CA VAL A 91 4.21 3.05 1.51
C VAL A 91 3.95 4.15 0.49
N PRO A 92 2.80 4.82 0.55
CA PRO A 92 2.57 6.05 -0.20
C PRO A 92 3.50 7.16 0.28
N ARG A 93 3.93 8.03 -0.64
CA ARG A 93 4.51 9.31 -0.26
C ARG A 93 3.40 10.15 0.37
N ALA A 94 3.68 10.74 1.52
CA ALA A 94 2.74 11.63 2.17
C ALA A 94 2.54 12.89 1.31
N ILE A 95 1.36 13.02 0.73
CA ILE A 95 0.89 14.19 -0.02
C ILE A 95 -0.15 14.98 0.79
N GLY A 96 -0.44 14.53 2.02
CA GLY A 96 -1.42 15.17 2.90
C GLY A 96 -2.86 14.77 2.59
N CYS A 97 -3.08 13.65 1.88
CA CYS A 97 -4.39 13.14 1.51
C CYS A 97 -4.57 11.68 1.98
N PRO A 98 -4.79 11.43 3.29
CA PRO A 98 -4.71 10.07 3.85
C PRO A 98 -5.64 9.05 3.18
N THR A 99 -6.86 9.45 2.82
CA THR A 99 -7.85 8.59 2.14
C THR A 99 -7.39 8.24 0.72
N VAL A 100 -6.83 9.19 -0.01
CA VAL A 100 -6.29 8.99 -1.37
C VAL A 100 -4.99 8.17 -1.35
N GLU A 101 -4.13 8.40 -0.37
CA GLU A 101 -2.92 7.61 -0.14
C GLU A 101 -3.26 6.14 0.14
N GLN A 102 -4.22 5.89 1.02
CA GLN A 102 -4.70 4.54 1.31
C GLN A 102 -5.37 3.88 0.10
N TYR A 103 -6.21 4.62 -0.64
CA TYR A 103 -6.82 4.14 -1.86
C TYR A 103 -5.78 3.74 -2.92
N SER A 104 -4.75 4.57 -3.08
CA SER A 104 -3.62 4.31 -3.97
C SER A 104 -2.88 3.04 -3.57
N ALA A 105 -2.58 2.85 -2.28
CA ALA A 105 -1.97 1.63 -1.78
C ALA A 105 -2.82 0.38 -2.07
N GLY A 106 -4.15 0.49 -1.94
CA GLY A 106 -5.09 -0.59 -2.28
C GLY A 106 -5.08 -0.96 -3.76
N ILE A 107 -5.01 0.04 -4.66
CA ILE A 107 -4.86 -0.20 -6.10
C ILE A 107 -3.54 -0.92 -6.38
N VAL A 108 -2.42 -0.41 -5.86
CA VAL A 108 -1.10 -1.02 -6.05
C VAL A 108 -1.11 -2.47 -5.57
N SER A 109 -1.63 -2.74 -4.37
CA SER A 109 -1.75 -4.09 -3.80
C SER A 109 -2.49 -5.07 -4.73
N ARG A 110 -3.61 -4.61 -5.32
CA ARG A 110 -4.39 -5.42 -6.28
C ARG A 110 -3.61 -5.67 -7.56
N VAL A 111 -2.97 -4.64 -8.12
CA VAL A 111 -2.26 -4.72 -9.41
C VAL A 111 -0.99 -5.57 -9.31
N THR A 112 -0.30 -5.53 -8.17
CA THR A 112 0.91 -6.32 -7.95
C THR A 112 0.64 -7.79 -7.75
N ARG A 113 -0.55 -8.16 -7.28
CA ARG A 113 -0.90 -9.56 -7.02
C ARG A 113 -0.74 -10.39 -8.30
N ASP A 114 0.07 -11.44 -8.23
CA ASP A 114 0.37 -12.35 -9.34
C ASP A 114 0.87 -11.63 -10.61
N ASN A 115 1.53 -10.48 -10.46
CA ASN A 115 1.91 -9.60 -11.56
C ASN A 115 3.33 -9.03 -11.45
N VAL A 116 4.10 -9.48 -10.47
CA VAL A 116 5.49 -9.07 -10.26
C VAL A 116 6.40 -10.30 -10.27
N PRO A 117 7.56 -10.25 -10.92
CA PRO A 117 8.56 -11.30 -10.85
C PRO A 117 9.15 -11.39 -9.44
N THR A 118 9.62 -12.57 -9.08
CA THR A 118 10.30 -12.82 -7.82
C THR A 118 11.72 -12.23 -7.84
N PRO A 119 12.06 -11.28 -6.95
CA PRO A 119 13.41 -10.74 -6.84
C PRO A 119 14.36 -11.74 -6.15
N GLN A 120 15.68 -11.56 -6.35
CA GLN A 120 16.70 -12.40 -5.69
C GLN A 120 16.78 -12.19 -4.17
N SER A 121 16.36 -11.02 -3.70
CA SER A 121 16.36 -10.59 -2.31
C SER A 121 15.19 -9.64 -2.07
N ASP A 122 14.80 -9.44 -0.81
CA ASP A 122 13.81 -8.44 -0.44
C ASP A 122 14.18 -7.07 -1.00
N THR A 123 13.32 -6.52 -1.86
CA THR A 123 13.64 -5.34 -2.67
C THR A 123 12.53 -4.30 -2.59
N TRP A 124 12.92 -3.06 -2.31
CA TRP A 124 12.07 -1.90 -2.44
C TRP A 124 12.04 -1.42 -3.89
N TYR A 125 10.84 -1.21 -4.42
CA TYR A 125 10.59 -0.64 -5.73
C TYR A 125 9.86 0.69 -5.60
N ARG A 126 9.99 1.56 -6.61
CA ARG A 126 9.14 2.75 -6.77
C ARG A 126 8.07 2.51 -7.82
N THR A 127 6.94 3.17 -7.64
CA THR A 127 5.90 3.30 -8.67
C THR A 127 5.14 4.62 -8.46
N ALA A 128 4.25 4.95 -9.38
CA ALA A 128 3.30 6.03 -9.19
C ALA A 128 1.96 5.75 -9.86
N LEU A 129 0.91 6.28 -9.23
CA LEU A 129 -0.41 6.38 -9.81
C LEU A 129 -0.68 7.83 -10.20
N THR A 130 -1.17 8.02 -11.43
CA THR A 130 -1.62 9.32 -11.92
C THR A 130 -3.12 9.24 -12.17
N PHE A 131 -3.88 10.02 -11.41
CA PHE A 131 -5.31 10.23 -11.59
C PHE A 131 -5.52 11.48 -12.42
N SER A 132 -6.42 11.42 -13.39
CA SER A 132 -6.81 12.58 -14.20
C SER A 132 -8.31 12.59 -14.48
N TRP A 133 -8.90 13.78 -14.49
CA TRP A 133 -10.31 13.99 -14.83
C TRP A 133 -10.51 15.39 -15.41
N LYS A 134 -11.49 15.52 -16.29
CA LYS A 134 -11.92 16.82 -16.82
C LYS A 134 -12.77 17.55 -15.80
N ASP A 135 -12.86 18.87 -15.92
CA ASP A 135 -13.89 19.66 -15.24
C ASP A 135 -15.30 19.20 -15.63
#